data_AF-A0A967K4H5-F1
#
_entry.id   AF-A0A967K4H5-F1
#
_cell.length_a   1.000
_cell.length_b   1.000
_cell.length_c   1.000
_cell.angle_alpha   90.00
_cell.angle_beta   90.00
_cell.angle_gamma   90.00
#
_symmetry.space_group_name_H-M   'P 1'
#
loop_
_entity.id
_entity.type
_entity.pdbx_description
1 polymer ?
#
loop_
_entity_poly.entity_id
_entity_poly.type
_entity_poly.pdbx_seq_one_letter_code
_entity_poly.pdbx_strand_id
1 'polypeptide(L)'
;MKRPVFIILLLLIVTTPVWIWYIRRMSDGSDEPWGLLALITFTAFVFLKGRKETTSLDKPNLTFPTLVLFLYAISYPFIMPICRSILVMTVLALIVSRIYFNRTCHMGLLGLSFLSLPLIASLQFYLGYPMRVLVGNLAVAMLRMTGYAVVRDGVGLLFGDHTVMIDAPCSGIKMLWVGGYLISVLACVWDFGLLKTLIGGMTGVVVIITGNSLRVASLFYTEVGLIDLPGWGHNAIGMIAFAITAMSVAVVMQRLYYIRGRLA
;
A
#
# COMPACT_ATOMS: atom_id res chain seq x y z
N MET A 1 6.96 -28.33 14.22
CA MET A 1 7.55 -27.43 13.20
C MET A 1 7.70 -28.01 11.78
N LYS A 2 7.91 -29.31 11.54
CA LYS A 2 8.22 -29.83 10.17
C LYS A 2 7.08 -29.70 9.13
N ARG A 3 5.83 -29.95 9.51
CA ARG A 3 4.67 -29.92 8.61
C ARG A 3 4.32 -28.53 8.01
N PRO A 4 4.24 -27.44 8.79
CA PRO A 4 3.88 -26.12 8.22
C PRO A 4 4.95 -25.56 7.27
N VAL A 5 6.23 -25.75 7.61
CA VAL A 5 7.35 -25.34 6.74
C VAL A 5 7.31 -26.12 5.43
N PHE A 6 7.02 -27.43 5.48
CA PHE A 6 6.88 -28.25 4.29
C PHE A 6 5.77 -27.78 3.34
N ILE A 7 4.60 -27.38 3.86
CA ILE A 7 3.50 -26.83 3.04
C ILE A 7 3.93 -25.55 2.33
N ILE A 8 4.63 -24.65 3.03
CA ILE A 8 5.13 -23.40 2.44
C ILE A 8 6.19 -23.70 1.36
N LEU A 9 7.12 -24.62 1.62
CA LEU A 9 8.12 -25.03 0.64
C LEU A 9 7.47 -25.61 -0.63
N LEU A 10 6.47 -26.48 -0.48
CA LEU A 10 5.70 -26.99 -1.62
C LEU A 10 5.00 -25.87 -2.39
N LEU A 11 4.40 -24.91 -1.70
CA LEU A 11 3.79 -23.75 -2.35
C LEU A 11 4.81 -22.97 -3.18
N LEU A 12 6.00 -22.70 -2.62
CA LEU A 12 7.07 -21.98 -3.32
C LEU A 12 7.52 -22.74 -4.58
N ILE A 13 7.63 -24.07 -4.50
CA ILE A 13 8.00 -24.93 -5.64
C ILE A 13 6.90 -24.88 -6.72
N VAL A 14 5.63 -25.09 -6.35
CA VAL A 14 4.52 -25.09 -7.32
C VAL A 14 4.32 -23.72 -7.97
N THR A 15 4.65 -22.64 -7.25
CA THR A 15 4.51 -21.26 -7.74
C THR A 15 5.81 -20.67 -8.29
N THR A 16 6.82 -21.50 -8.56
CA THR A 16 8.14 -21.08 -9.09
C THR A 16 8.07 -20.06 -10.24
N PRO A 17 7.18 -20.20 -11.24
CA PRO A 17 7.09 -19.22 -12.32
C PRO A 17 6.79 -17.78 -11.86
N VAL A 18 6.01 -17.61 -10.80
CA VAL A 18 5.74 -16.30 -10.20
C VAL A 18 6.96 -15.73 -9.51
N TRP A 19 7.73 -16.56 -8.79
CA TRP A 19 8.95 -16.12 -8.12
C TRP A 19 10.05 -15.74 -9.13
N ILE A 20 10.18 -16.49 -10.23
CA ILE A 20 11.07 -16.12 -11.33
C ILE A 20 10.67 -14.77 -11.93
N TRP A 21 9.38 -14.57 -12.19
CA TRP A 21 8.87 -13.28 -12.68
C TRP A 21 9.14 -12.15 -11.68
N TYR A 22 8.88 -12.37 -10.39
CA TYR A 22 9.11 -11.41 -9.32
C TYR A 22 10.58 -10.97 -9.28
N ILE A 23 11.52 -11.93 -9.29
CA ILE A 23 12.95 -11.63 -9.24
C ILE A 23 13.38 -10.86 -10.49
N ARG A 24 12.96 -11.30 -11.68
CA ARG A 24 13.27 -10.60 -12.94
C ARG A 24 12.77 -9.15 -12.91
N ARG A 25 11.55 -8.94 -12.42
CA ARG A 25 10.93 -7.62 -12.30
C ARG A 25 11.65 -6.71 -11.30
N MET A 26 12.19 -7.27 -10.23
CA MET A 26 13.00 -6.53 -9.27
C MET A 26 14.40 -6.20 -9.81
N SER A 27 14.91 -7.01 -10.75
CA SER A 27 16.26 -6.85 -11.33
C SER A 27 16.33 -6.05 -12.63
N ASP A 28 15.19 -5.75 -13.25
CA ASP A 28 15.15 -5.06 -14.56
C ASP A 28 15.40 -3.54 -14.47
N GLY A 29 15.57 -3.02 -13.25
CA GLY A 29 15.82 -1.60 -12.98
C GLY A 29 14.60 -0.69 -13.16
N SER A 30 13.43 -1.26 -13.49
CA SER A 30 12.21 -0.48 -13.74
C SER A 30 11.44 -0.13 -12.48
N ASP A 31 11.61 -0.90 -11.39
CA ASP A 31 10.89 -0.72 -10.13
C ASP A 31 11.84 -0.49 -8.95
N GLU A 32 11.37 0.25 -7.95
CA GLU A 32 12.13 0.51 -6.73
C GLU A 32 11.93 -0.64 -5.73
N PRO A 33 12.95 -1.05 -4.95
CA PRO A 33 12.91 -2.28 -4.17
C PRO A 33 12.07 -2.21 -2.88
N TRP A 34 11.13 -1.27 -2.77
CA TRP A 34 10.28 -1.07 -1.58
C TRP A 34 9.45 -2.30 -1.23
N GLY A 35 9.07 -3.12 -2.21
CA GLY A 35 8.36 -4.39 -1.97
C GLY A 35 9.11 -5.34 -1.02
N LEU A 36 10.45 -5.29 -1.01
CA LEU A 36 11.26 -6.09 -0.08
C LEU A 36 11.03 -5.69 1.37
N LEU A 37 10.80 -4.40 1.66
CA LEU A 37 10.50 -3.95 3.01
C LEU A 37 9.19 -4.58 3.52
N ALA A 38 8.16 -4.62 2.68
CA ALA A 38 6.89 -5.26 3.02
C ALA A 38 7.05 -6.78 3.21
N LEU A 39 7.86 -7.44 2.37
CA LEU A 39 8.15 -8.87 2.49
C LEU A 39 8.95 -9.22 3.76
N ILE A 40 9.98 -8.43 4.08
CA ILE A 40 10.75 -8.56 5.32
C ILE A 40 9.85 -8.37 6.53
N THR A 41 8.97 -7.36 6.49
CA THR A 41 8.03 -7.10 7.58
C THR A 41 7.02 -8.23 7.73
N PHE A 42 6.48 -8.75 6.62
CA PHE A 42 5.61 -9.92 6.61
C PHE A 42 6.29 -11.11 7.28
N THR A 43 7.50 -11.47 6.85
CA THR A 43 8.25 -12.60 7.40
C THR A 43 8.61 -12.40 8.87
N ALA A 44 9.05 -11.19 9.25
CA ALA A 44 9.31 -10.83 10.65
C ALA A 44 8.07 -11.03 11.54
N PHE A 45 6.88 -10.62 11.09
CA PHE A 45 5.64 -10.87 11.84
C PHE A 45 5.35 -12.36 12.03
N VAL A 46 5.58 -13.18 11.01
CA VAL A 46 5.41 -14.64 11.10
C VAL A 46 6.37 -15.23 12.13
N PHE A 47 7.64 -14.82 12.13
CA PHE A 47 8.64 -15.35 13.06
C PHE A 47 8.46 -14.86 14.51
N LEU A 48 8.09 -13.59 14.69
CA LEU A 48 8.01 -12.95 16.01
C LEU A 48 6.67 -13.20 16.71
N LYS A 49 5.55 -13.17 15.97
CA LYS A 49 4.19 -13.29 16.52
C LYS A 49 3.44 -14.54 16.10
N GLY A 50 3.95 -15.31 15.15
CA GLY A 50 3.34 -16.58 14.79
C GLY A 50 3.31 -17.53 15.98
N ARG A 51 2.15 -18.15 16.24
CA ARG A 51 2.02 -19.16 17.30
C ARG A 51 2.99 -20.30 16.99
N LYS A 52 3.96 -20.52 17.86
CA LYS A 52 4.98 -21.58 17.72
C LYS A 52 4.42 -22.98 18.03
N GLU A 53 3.27 -23.06 18.67
CA GLU A 53 2.64 -24.32 19.08
C GLU A 53 1.18 -24.38 18.60
N THR A 54 0.92 -25.25 17.63
CA THR A 54 -0.39 -25.87 17.44
C THR A 54 -0.37 -27.21 18.17
N THR A 55 -0.69 -27.16 19.46
CA THR A 55 -0.95 -28.33 20.32
C THR A 55 -2.39 -28.86 20.17
N SER A 56 -3.24 -28.28 19.31
CA SER A 56 -4.54 -28.88 18.98
C SER A 56 -4.46 -29.72 17.70
N LEU A 57 -4.98 -30.94 17.79
CA LEU A 57 -5.08 -31.96 16.73
C LEU A 57 -6.05 -31.57 15.58
N ASP A 58 -6.57 -30.34 15.57
CA ASP A 58 -7.48 -29.87 14.54
C ASP A 58 -6.71 -29.58 13.25
N LYS A 59 -7.00 -30.38 12.22
CA LYS A 59 -6.48 -30.15 10.87
C LYS A 59 -6.91 -28.75 10.41
N PRO A 60 -5.98 -27.84 10.06
CA PRO A 60 -6.37 -26.52 9.57
C PRO A 60 -7.22 -26.69 8.30
N ASN A 61 -8.40 -26.10 8.29
CA ASN A 61 -9.21 -26.03 7.09
C ASN A 61 -8.49 -25.17 6.03
N LEU A 62 -8.07 -25.80 4.94
CA LEU A 62 -7.34 -25.18 3.83
C LEU A 62 -8.19 -25.06 2.55
N THR A 63 -9.51 -25.23 2.63
CA THR A 63 -10.39 -25.18 1.44
C THR A 63 -10.24 -23.87 0.67
N PHE A 64 -10.22 -22.73 1.36
CA PHE A 64 -10.12 -21.42 0.73
C PHE A 64 -8.75 -21.17 0.08
N PRO A 65 -7.60 -21.40 0.74
CA PRO A 65 -6.30 -21.40 0.07
C PRO A 65 -6.23 -22.33 -1.15
N THR A 66 -6.80 -23.53 -1.07
CA THR A 66 -6.82 -24.49 -2.17
C THR A 66 -7.65 -23.99 -3.35
N LEU A 67 -8.79 -23.35 -3.10
CA LEU A 67 -9.62 -22.75 -4.15
C LEU A 67 -8.85 -21.65 -4.89
N VAL A 68 -8.17 -20.76 -4.16
CA VAL A 68 -7.37 -19.69 -4.78
C VAL A 68 -6.18 -20.26 -5.55
N LEU A 69 -5.54 -21.33 -5.05
CA LEU A 69 -4.48 -22.03 -5.77
C LEU A 69 -4.99 -22.71 -7.06
N PHE A 70 -6.21 -23.25 -7.03
CA PHE A 70 -6.88 -23.78 -8.21
C PHE A 70 -7.16 -22.68 -9.23
N LEU A 71 -7.66 -21.51 -8.80
CA LEU A 71 -7.81 -20.32 -9.66
C LEU A 71 -6.48 -19.91 -10.30
N TYR A 72 -5.38 -19.96 -9.53
CA TYR A 72 -4.04 -19.73 -10.06
C TYR A 72 -3.68 -20.75 -11.15
N ALA A 73 -3.92 -22.05 -10.95
CA ALA A 73 -3.60 -23.08 -11.92
C ALA A 73 -4.35 -22.89 -13.26
N ILE A 74 -5.66 -22.59 -13.21
CA ILE A 74 -6.46 -22.36 -14.43
C ILE A 74 -6.17 -21.02 -15.10
N SER A 75 -5.55 -20.07 -14.39
CA SER A 75 -5.25 -18.73 -14.92
C SER A 75 -4.08 -18.67 -15.89
N TYR A 76 -3.22 -19.70 -15.91
CA TYR A 76 -1.99 -19.71 -16.71
C TYR A 76 -2.13 -19.34 -18.20
N PRO A 77 -3.11 -19.88 -18.94
CA PRO A 77 -3.28 -19.56 -20.36
C PRO A 77 -3.94 -18.20 -20.62
N PHE A 78 -4.62 -17.60 -19.63
CA PHE A 78 -5.48 -16.43 -19.86
C PHE A 78 -4.97 -15.14 -19.22
N ILE A 79 -4.16 -15.23 -18.16
CA ILE A 79 -3.89 -14.11 -17.27
C ILE A 79 -2.41 -13.73 -17.25
N MET A 80 -2.15 -12.42 -17.33
CA MET A 80 -0.81 -11.83 -17.23
C MET A 80 -0.10 -12.17 -15.90
N PRO A 81 1.25 -12.23 -15.88
CA PRO A 81 2.02 -12.59 -14.68
C PRO A 81 1.71 -11.76 -13.42
N ILE A 82 1.43 -10.46 -13.57
CA ILE A 82 1.08 -9.57 -12.44
C ILE A 82 -0.16 -10.09 -11.71
N CYS A 83 -1.25 -10.34 -12.42
CA CYS A 83 -2.49 -10.83 -11.82
C CYS A 83 -2.30 -12.22 -11.19
N ARG A 84 -1.46 -13.08 -11.79
CA ARG A 84 -1.10 -14.38 -11.20
C ARG A 84 -0.31 -14.22 -9.90
N SER A 85 0.57 -13.23 -9.81
CA SER A 85 1.33 -12.94 -8.59
C SER A 85 0.43 -12.50 -7.44
N ILE A 86 -0.66 -11.76 -7.71
CA ILE A 86 -1.67 -11.40 -6.72
C ILE A 86 -2.33 -12.66 -6.14
N LEU A 87 -2.67 -13.63 -6.99
CA LEU A 87 -3.24 -14.91 -6.54
C LEU A 87 -2.26 -15.66 -5.64
N VAL A 88 -0.99 -15.79 -6.04
CA VAL A 88 0.04 -16.48 -5.25
C VAL A 88 0.28 -15.80 -3.90
N MET A 89 0.40 -14.47 -3.87
CA MET A 89 0.55 -13.72 -2.62
C MET A 89 -0.69 -13.85 -1.72
N THR A 90 -1.89 -13.91 -2.31
CA THR A 90 -3.12 -14.21 -1.57
C THR A 90 -3.05 -15.60 -0.93
N VAL A 91 -2.70 -16.64 -1.68
CA VAL A 91 -2.55 -18.01 -1.13
C VAL A 91 -1.54 -18.04 0.00
N LEU A 92 -0.37 -17.41 -0.20
CA LEU A 92 0.68 -17.34 0.82
C LEU A 92 0.16 -16.69 2.10
N ALA A 93 -0.49 -15.52 1.99
CA ALA A 93 -1.07 -14.83 3.14
C ALA A 93 -2.15 -15.65 3.85
N LEU A 94 -3.03 -16.34 3.12
CA LEU A 94 -4.09 -17.18 3.69
C LEU A 94 -3.52 -18.41 4.42
N ILE A 95 -2.55 -19.12 3.82
CA ILE A 95 -1.88 -20.27 4.45
C ILE A 95 -1.16 -19.83 5.72
N VAL A 96 -0.40 -18.74 5.66
CA VAL A 96 0.32 -18.21 6.83
C VAL A 96 -0.66 -17.77 7.91
N SER A 97 -1.74 -17.07 7.55
CA SER A 97 -2.80 -16.66 8.47
C SER A 97 -3.41 -17.86 9.20
N ARG A 98 -3.68 -18.94 8.46
CA ARG A 98 -4.32 -20.13 9.02
C ARG A 98 -3.37 -20.92 9.91
N ILE A 99 -2.14 -21.13 9.47
CA ILE A 99 -1.15 -21.95 10.17
C ILE A 99 -0.62 -21.24 11.41
N TYR A 100 -0.21 -19.98 11.31
CA TYR A 100 0.51 -19.29 12.39
C TYR A 100 -0.39 -18.42 13.27
N PHE A 101 -1.56 -18.01 12.77
CA PHE A 101 -2.46 -17.09 13.50
C PHE A 101 -3.85 -17.68 13.75
N ASN A 102 -4.13 -18.90 13.29
CA ASN A 102 -5.44 -19.57 13.36
C ASN A 102 -6.60 -18.71 12.84
N ARG A 103 -6.35 -17.84 11.86
CA ARG A 103 -7.36 -16.99 11.20
C ARG A 103 -7.59 -17.45 9.77
N THR A 104 -8.81 -17.29 9.27
CA THR A 104 -9.10 -17.55 7.85
C THR A 104 -8.33 -16.59 6.95
N CYS A 105 -8.28 -15.31 7.33
CA CYS A 105 -7.48 -14.28 6.67
C CYS A 105 -7.04 -13.23 7.69
N HIS A 106 -5.73 -13.02 7.81
CA HIS A 106 -5.17 -11.92 8.58
C HIS A 106 -4.95 -10.73 7.65
N MET A 107 -5.83 -9.73 7.70
CA MET A 107 -5.85 -8.63 6.72
C MET A 107 -4.55 -7.82 6.68
N GLY A 108 -3.88 -7.59 7.82
CA GLY A 108 -2.57 -6.93 7.81
C GLY A 108 -1.49 -7.70 7.04
N LEU A 109 -1.45 -9.03 7.18
CA LEU A 109 -0.53 -9.89 6.42
C LEU A 109 -0.91 -9.94 4.94
N LEU A 110 -2.20 -9.95 4.62
CA LEU A 110 -2.66 -9.85 3.23
C LEU A 110 -2.22 -8.53 2.60
N GLY A 111 -2.38 -7.41 3.30
CA GLY A 111 -1.92 -6.09 2.86
C GLY A 111 -0.41 -6.04 2.65
N LEU A 112 0.38 -6.54 3.60
CA LEU A 112 1.84 -6.66 3.44
C LEU A 112 2.23 -7.57 2.27
N SER A 113 1.50 -8.66 2.03
CA SER A 113 1.78 -9.56 0.91
C SER A 113 1.55 -8.88 -0.45
N PHE A 114 0.50 -8.06 -0.58
CA PHE A 114 0.25 -7.30 -1.81
C PHE A 114 1.24 -6.16 -2.00
N LEU A 115 1.58 -5.44 -0.93
CA LEU A 115 2.57 -4.37 -0.99
C LEU A 115 3.98 -4.89 -1.28
N SER A 116 4.23 -6.18 -1.07
CA SER A 116 5.49 -6.80 -1.45
C SER A 116 5.68 -6.95 -2.96
N LEU A 117 4.60 -6.92 -3.75
CA LEU A 117 4.70 -7.05 -5.19
C LEU A 117 5.38 -5.83 -5.83
N PRO A 118 6.29 -6.02 -6.81
CA PRO A 118 6.93 -4.94 -7.55
C PRO A 118 5.95 -4.34 -8.57
N LEU A 119 5.08 -3.47 -8.08
CA LEU A 119 4.00 -2.84 -8.85
C LEU A 119 4.11 -1.31 -8.92
N ILE A 120 5.07 -0.66 -8.28
CA ILE A 120 5.08 0.82 -8.19
C ILE A 120 5.24 1.42 -9.59
N ALA A 121 6.15 0.85 -10.41
CA ALA A 121 6.34 1.31 -11.78
C ALA A 121 5.05 1.17 -12.62
N SER A 122 4.36 0.03 -12.50
CA SER A 122 3.09 -0.21 -13.20
C SER A 122 1.98 0.71 -12.70
N LEU A 123 1.89 0.94 -11.39
CA LEU A 123 0.92 1.89 -10.82
C LEU A 123 1.20 3.31 -11.29
N GLN A 124 2.47 3.74 -11.36
CA GLN A 124 2.82 5.06 -11.89
C GLN A 124 2.43 5.20 -13.37
N PHE A 125 2.63 4.15 -14.16
CA PHE A 125 2.26 4.16 -15.57
C PHE A 125 0.73 4.25 -15.77
N TYR A 126 -0.05 3.40 -15.11
CA TYR A 126 -1.50 3.33 -15.33
C TYR A 126 -2.32 4.31 -14.48
N LEU A 127 -1.98 4.47 -13.21
CA LEU A 127 -2.72 5.31 -12.26
C LEU A 127 -2.07 6.68 -12.03
N GLY A 128 -0.82 6.90 -12.45
CA GLY A 128 -0.11 8.15 -12.19
C GLY A 128 -0.78 9.37 -12.83
N TYR A 129 -1.31 9.26 -14.05
CA TYR A 129 -2.05 10.37 -14.67
C TYR A 129 -3.40 10.63 -13.97
N PRO A 130 -4.31 9.63 -13.82
CA PRO A 130 -5.57 9.85 -13.10
C PRO A 130 -5.39 10.42 -11.70
N MET A 131 -4.40 9.94 -10.95
CA MET A 131 -4.11 10.41 -9.61
C MET A 131 -3.63 11.86 -9.60
N ARG A 132 -2.76 12.26 -10.54
CA ARG A 132 -2.33 13.66 -10.67
C ARG A 132 -3.47 14.60 -11.01
N VAL A 133 -4.40 14.17 -11.86
CA VAL A 133 -5.61 14.95 -12.16
C VAL A 133 -6.49 15.11 -10.92
N LEU A 134 -6.72 14.03 -10.17
CA LEU A 134 -7.50 14.06 -8.94
C LEU A 134 -6.86 15.01 -7.90
N VAL A 135 -5.57 14.83 -7.65
CA VAL A 135 -4.80 15.64 -6.70
C VAL A 135 -4.79 17.10 -7.13
N GLY A 136 -4.61 17.37 -8.44
CA GLY A 136 -4.63 18.71 -9.02
C GLY A 136 -5.99 19.40 -8.86
N ASN A 137 -7.10 18.71 -9.09
CA ASN A 137 -8.44 19.27 -8.87
C ASN A 137 -8.64 19.68 -7.40
N LEU A 138 -8.22 18.83 -6.46
CA LEU A 138 -8.30 19.13 -5.03
C LEU A 138 -7.36 20.28 -4.63
N ALA A 139 -6.15 20.32 -5.19
CA ALA A 139 -5.21 21.41 -4.96
C ALA A 139 -5.76 22.75 -5.50
N VAL A 140 -6.36 22.77 -6.69
CA VAL A 140 -7.05 23.97 -7.22
C VAL A 140 -8.17 24.42 -6.30
N ALA A 141 -9.00 23.48 -5.79
CA ALA A 141 -10.05 23.82 -4.84
C ALA A 141 -9.47 24.49 -3.58
N MET A 142 -8.38 23.95 -3.04
CA MET A 142 -7.67 24.53 -1.89
C MET A 142 -7.11 25.93 -2.19
N LEU A 143 -6.43 26.11 -3.31
CA LEU A 143 -5.83 27.39 -3.70
C LEU A 143 -6.89 28.47 -3.96
N ARG A 144 -8.03 28.11 -4.56
CA ARG A 144 -9.16 29.02 -4.77
C ARG A 144 -9.80 29.48 -3.46
N MET A 145 -9.88 28.62 -2.46
CA MET A 145 -10.34 29.02 -1.12
C MET A 145 -9.43 30.08 -0.48
N THR A 146 -8.16 30.15 -0.90
CA THR A 146 -7.21 31.19 -0.46
C THR A 146 -7.21 32.46 -1.33
N GLY A 147 -8.08 32.54 -2.35
CA GLY A 147 -8.27 33.73 -3.19
C GLY A 147 -7.49 33.73 -4.51
N TYR A 148 -6.74 32.68 -4.84
CA TYR A 148 -5.99 32.60 -6.09
C TYR A 148 -6.83 32.04 -7.24
N ALA A 149 -6.79 32.71 -8.39
CA ALA A 149 -7.49 32.32 -9.61
C ALA A 149 -6.76 31.21 -10.38
N VAL A 150 -6.50 30.08 -9.71
CA VAL A 150 -5.79 28.93 -10.31
C VAL A 150 -6.76 28.06 -11.11
N VAL A 151 -6.31 27.57 -12.26
CA VAL A 151 -7.06 26.62 -13.11
C VAL A 151 -6.20 25.39 -13.39
N ARG A 152 -6.80 24.20 -13.41
CA ARG A 152 -6.08 22.99 -13.83
C ARG A 152 -6.20 22.82 -15.34
N ASP A 153 -5.08 22.65 -16.02
CA ASP A 153 -5.02 22.17 -17.41
C ASP A 153 -4.14 20.91 -17.48
N GLY A 154 -4.71 19.80 -17.95
CA GLY A 154 -4.03 18.49 -17.85
C GLY A 154 -3.51 18.19 -16.43
N VAL A 155 -2.20 18.05 -16.29
CA VAL A 155 -1.52 17.88 -14.99
C VAL A 155 -0.81 19.16 -14.51
N GLY A 156 -1.07 20.30 -15.15
CA GLY A 156 -0.56 21.61 -14.79
C GLY A 156 -1.58 22.46 -14.03
N LEU A 157 -1.06 23.39 -13.23
CA LEU A 157 -1.79 24.43 -12.52
C LEU A 157 -1.43 25.79 -13.14
N LEU A 158 -2.38 26.43 -13.83
CA LEU A 158 -2.19 27.75 -14.42
C LEU A 158 -2.54 28.86 -13.44
N PHE A 159 -1.68 29.86 -13.40
CA PHE A 159 -1.89 31.09 -12.65
C PHE A 159 -1.18 32.26 -13.36
N GLY A 160 -1.97 33.16 -13.96
CA GLY A 160 -1.42 34.18 -14.86
C GLY A 160 -0.66 33.51 -16.02
N ASP A 161 0.59 33.92 -16.22
CA ASP A 161 1.48 33.35 -17.25
C ASP A 161 2.30 32.15 -16.74
N HIS A 162 2.11 31.74 -15.47
CA HIS A 162 2.82 30.62 -14.87
C HIS A 162 2.03 29.31 -15.02
N THR A 163 2.74 28.23 -15.34
CA THR A 163 2.21 26.87 -15.32
C THR A 163 3.08 25.99 -14.44
N VAL A 164 2.52 25.53 -13.32
CA VAL A 164 3.22 24.61 -12.40
C VAL A 164 2.79 23.18 -12.70
N MET A 165 3.73 22.33 -13.10
CA MET A 165 3.47 20.95 -13.47
C MET A 165 3.45 20.02 -12.25
N ILE A 166 2.47 19.13 -12.18
CA ILE A 166 2.43 18.06 -11.17
C ILE A 166 3.28 16.88 -11.69
N ASP A 167 4.49 16.75 -11.16
CA ASP A 167 5.42 15.69 -11.54
C ASP A 167 5.03 14.31 -11.00
N ALA A 168 5.67 13.26 -11.52
CA ALA A 168 5.44 11.88 -11.11
C ALA A 168 5.59 11.63 -9.58
N PRO A 169 6.52 12.26 -8.84
CA PRO A 169 6.60 12.14 -7.38
C PRO A 169 5.40 12.74 -6.63
N CYS A 170 4.64 13.62 -7.27
CA CYS A 170 3.44 14.27 -6.73
C CYS A 170 2.15 13.55 -7.11
N SER A 171 2.22 12.41 -7.82
CA SER A 171 1.04 11.55 -8.09
C SER A 171 0.42 10.95 -6.82
N GLY A 172 1.17 10.91 -5.72
CA GLY A 172 0.71 10.32 -4.46
C GLY A 172 0.79 8.78 -4.42
N ILE A 173 1.25 8.11 -5.48
CA ILE A 173 1.36 6.63 -5.49
C ILE A 173 2.35 6.12 -4.44
N LYS A 174 3.52 6.76 -4.31
CA LYS A 174 4.48 6.42 -3.25
C LYS A 174 3.89 6.67 -1.85
N MET A 175 3.12 7.75 -1.70
CA MET A 175 2.46 8.09 -0.44
C MET A 175 1.35 7.08 -0.08
N LEU A 176 0.60 6.60 -1.08
CA LEU A 176 -0.37 5.50 -0.93
C LEU A 176 0.32 4.19 -0.55
N TRP A 177 1.47 3.88 -1.17
CA TRP A 177 2.22 2.67 -0.82
C TRP A 177 2.69 2.72 0.64
N VAL A 178 3.31 3.82 1.09
CA VAL A 178 3.79 3.93 2.49
C VAL A 178 2.62 4.00 3.48
N GLY A 179 1.55 4.72 3.16
CA GLY A 179 0.36 4.75 4.01
C GLY A 179 -0.33 3.39 4.10
N GLY A 180 -0.45 2.66 2.98
CA GLY A 180 -0.94 1.28 2.96
C GLY A 180 -0.05 0.33 3.75
N TYR A 181 1.27 0.50 3.68
CA TYR A 181 2.24 -0.22 4.50
C TYR A 181 2.01 0.05 5.98
N LEU A 182 1.91 1.32 6.40
CA LEU A 182 1.64 1.70 7.78
C LEU A 182 0.31 1.10 8.28
N ILE A 183 -0.76 1.18 7.49
CA ILE A 183 -2.07 0.58 7.82
C ILE A 183 -1.95 -0.93 8.00
N SER A 184 -1.24 -1.61 7.10
CA SER A 184 -1.05 -3.07 7.14
C SER A 184 -0.23 -3.49 8.37
N VAL A 185 0.83 -2.76 8.68
CA VAL A 185 1.65 -2.98 9.89
C VAL A 185 0.81 -2.75 11.14
N LEU A 186 0.08 -1.64 11.26
CA LEU A 186 -0.75 -1.35 12.42
C LEU A 186 -1.88 -2.38 12.58
N ALA A 187 -2.46 -2.86 11.47
CA ALA A 187 -3.43 -3.95 11.50
C ALA A 187 -2.81 -5.26 12.02
N CYS A 188 -1.53 -5.55 11.76
CA CYS A 188 -0.78 -6.66 12.37
C CYS A 188 -0.41 -6.41 13.83
N VAL A 189 -0.01 -5.19 14.19
CA VAL A 189 0.39 -4.86 15.57
C VAL A 189 -0.81 -4.96 16.50
N TRP A 190 -1.93 -4.37 16.11
CA TRP A 190 -3.17 -4.26 16.91
C TRP A 190 -4.21 -5.34 16.60
N ASP A 191 -3.85 -6.32 15.77
CA ASP A 191 -4.64 -7.52 15.51
C ASP A 191 -6.05 -7.21 14.97
N PHE A 192 -6.14 -6.29 14.01
CA PHE A 192 -7.41 -5.83 13.44
C PHE A 192 -8.11 -6.93 12.63
N GLY A 193 -9.43 -7.01 12.78
CA GLY A 193 -10.30 -7.82 11.92
C GLY A 193 -10.56 -7.16 10.57
N LEU A 194 -11.37 -7.82 9.74
CA LEU A 194 -11.71 -7.38 8.38
C LEU A 194 -12.29 -5.97 8.35
N LEU A 195 -13.39 -5.75 9.08
CA LEU A 195 -14.13 -4.48 9.04
C LEU A 195 -13.26 -3.28 9.45
N LYS A 196 -12.48 -3.42 10.54
CA LYS A 196 -11.59 -2.34 11.01
C LYS A 196 -10.47 -2.05 10.01
N THR A 197 -9.92 -3.09 9.39
CA THR A 197 -8.87 -2.92 8.38
C THR A 197 -9.43 -2.25 7.13
N LEU A 198 -10.66 -2.59 6.71
CA LEU A 198 -11.32 -1.94 5.57
C LEU A 198 -11.67 -0.47 5.87
N ILE A 199 -12.29 -0.18 7.02
CA ILE A 199 -12.60 1.20 7.41
C ILE A 199 -11.32 2.02 7.53
N GLY A 200 -10.29 1.49 8.20
CA GLY A 200 -8.98 2.13 8.34
C GLY A 200 -8.28 2.33 6.99
N GLY A 201 -8.38 1.36 6.09
CA GLY A 201 -7.89 1.45 4.71
C GLY A 201 -8.57 2.56 3.92
N MET A 202 -9.90 2.57 3.88
CA MET A 202 -10.67 3.57 3.13
C MET A 202 -10.46 4.99 3.67
N THR A 203 -10.54 5.15 4.99
CA THR A 203 -10.27 6.46 5.64
C THR A 203 -8.83 6.88 5.45
N GLY A 204 -7.87 5.95 5.53
CA GLY A 204 -6.46 6.20 5.24
C GLY A 204 -6.21 6.67 3.82
N VAL A 205 -6.85 6.07 2.81
CA VAL A 205 -6.75 6.50 1.41
C VAL A 205 -7.23 7.95 1.25
N VAL A 206 -8.36 8.31 1.87
CA VAL A 206 -8.86 9.70 1.85
C VAL A 206 -7.83 10.64 2.46
N VAL A 207 -7.33 10.33 3.66
CA VAL A 207 -6.30 11.13 4.35
C VAL A 207 -5.05 11.31 3.48
N ILE A 208 -4.59 10.25 2.80
CA ILE A 208 -3.40 10.28 1.95
C ILE A 208 -3.62 11.16 0.72
N ILE A 209 -4.77 11.02 0.04
CA ILE A 209 -5.09 11.86 -1.13
C ILE A 209 -5.15 13.32 -0.72
N THR A 210 -5.87 13.64 0.37
CA THR A 210 -5.95 15.02 0.89
C THR A 210 -4.57 15.55 1.29
N GLY A 211 -3.76 14.77 2.00
CA GLY A 211 -2.41 15.15 2.39
C GLY A 211 -1.49 15.42 1.20
N ASN A 212 -1.58 14.60 0.15
CA ASN A 212 -0.82 14.84 -1.08
C ASN A 212 -1.34 16.06 -1.86
N SER A 213 -2.64 16.33 -1.87
CA SER A 213 -3.20 17.56 -2.43
C SER A 213 -2.74 18.81 -1.69
N LEU A 214 -2.66 18.76 -0.36
CA LEU A 214 -2.07 19.84 0.45
C LEU A 214 -0.59 20.05 0.11
N ARG A 215 0.19 18.97 -0.07
CA ARG A 215 1.58 19.04 -0.52
C ARG A 215 1.69 19.76 -1.88
N VAL A 216 0.88 19.37 -2.85
CA VAL A 216 0.88 20.00 -4.20
C VAL A 216 0.48 21.47 -4.13
N ALA A 217 -0.57 21.81 -3.37
CA ALA A 217 -0.98 23.19 -3.16
C ALA A 217 0.09 24.02 -2.44
N SER A 218 0.84 23.42 -1.50
CA SER A 218 1.92 24.11 -0.79
C SER A 218 3.11 24.40 -1.69
N LEU A 219 3.51 23.44 -2.53
CA LEU A 219 4.60 23.60 -3.50
C LEU A 219 4.26 24.62 -4.60
N PHE A 220 2.98 24.80 -4.93
CA PHE A 220 2.56 25.82 -5.90
C PHE A 220 3.06 27.23 -5.53
N TYR A 221 3.00 27.62 -4.24
CA TYR A 221 3.46 28.94 -3.82
C TYR A 221 4.95 29.17 -4.06
N THR A 222 5.76 28.12 -3.95
CA THR A 222 7.20 28.20 -4.18
C THR A 222 7.53 28.21 -5.68
N GLU A 223 6.83 27.40 -6.47
CA GLU A 223 7.09 27.27 -7.92
C GLU A 223 6.65 28.52 -8.73
N VAL A 224 5.66 29.27 -8.24
CA VAL A 224 5.23 30.55 -8.86
C VAL A 224 6.07 31.74 -8.36
N GLY A 225 6.96 31.54 -7.38
CA GLY A 225 7.78 32.62 -6.81
C GLY A 225 7.01 33.56 -5.87
N LEU A 226 5.90 33.10 -5.28
CA LEU A 226 5.19 33.85 -4.23
C LEU A 226 5.91 33.74 -2.88
N ILE A 227 6.60 32.63 -2.64
CA ILE A 227 7.43 32.39 -1.46
C ILE A 227 8.80 31.89 -1.93
N ASP A 228 9.83 32.71 -1.73
CA ASP A 228 11.21 32.30 -1.97
C ASP A 228 11.69 31.41 -0.82
N LEU A 229 11.89 30.12 -1.13
CA LEU A 229 12.53 29.18 -0.22
C LEU A 229 13.93 28.81 -0.73
N PRO A 230 14.87 28.52 0.18
CA PRO A 230 16.16 27.94 -0.20
C PRO A 230 15.97 26.59 -0.88
N GLY A 231 16.98 26.10 -1.62
CA GLY A 231 16.87 24.88 -2.44
C GLY A 231 16.45 23.59 -1.69
N TRP A 232 16.52 23.57 -0.36
CA TRP A 232 16.02 22.46 0.46
C TRP A 232 14.54 22.59 0.86
N GLY A 233 13.91 23.75 0.65
CA GLY A 233 12.54 24.06 1.03
C GLY A 233 11.50 23.14 0.38
N HIS A 234 11.70 22.79 -0.89
CA HIS A 234 10.85 21.82 -1.60
C HIS A 234 10.82 20.47 -0.88
N ASN A 235 12.00 19.97 -0.48
CA ASN A 235 12.12 18.71 0.26
C ASN A 235 11.50 18.81 1.66
N ALA A 236 11.67 19.94 2.35
CA ALA A 236 11.08 20.17 3.66
C ALA A 236 9.55 20.16 3.63
N ILE A 237 8.92 20.86 2.68
CA ILE A 237 7.45 20.84 2.49
C ILE A 237 6.97 19.41 2.27
N GLY A 238 7.66 18.67 1.39
CA GLY A 238 7.37 17.27 1.12
C GLY A 238 7.43 16.39 2.38
N MET A 239 8.51 16.50 3.17
CA MET A 239 8.69 15.75 4.40
C MET A 239 7.64 16.09 5.47
N ILE A 240 7.32 17.38 5.64
CA ILE A 240 6.32 17.83 6.61
C ILE A 240 4.93 17.31 6.23
N ALA A 241 4.52 17.49 4.98
CA ALA A 241 3.22 16.99 4.50
C ALA A 241 3.11 15.47 4.65
N PHE A 242 4.22 14.76 4.38
CA PHE A 242 4.29 13.32 4.55
C PHE A 242 4.16 12.90 6.03
N ALA A 243 4.90 13.54 6.92
CA ALA A 243 4.84 13.27 8.36
C ALA A 243 3.44 13.52 8.94
N ILE A 244 2.83 14.66 8.60
CA ILE A 244 1.46 15.00 9.02
C ILE A 244 0.46 13.94 8.54
N THR A 245 0.59 13.49 7.29
CA THR A 245 -0.30 12.48 6.72
C THR A 245 -0.11 11.13 7.42
N ALA A 246 1.14 10.69 7.62
CA ALA A 246 1.45 9.45 8.30
C ALA A 246 0.93 9.45 9.76
N MET A 247 1.11 10.56 10.48
CA MET A 247 0.55 10.75 11.82
C MET A 247 -0.98 10.70 11.80
N SER A 248 -1.62 11.35 10.84
CA SER A 248 -3.08 11.33 10.69
C SER A 248 -3.62 9.93 10.45
N VAL A 249 -2.97 9.15 9.57
CA VAL A 249 -3.29 7.74 9.35
C VAL A 249 -3.11 6.93 10.64
N ALA A 250 -2.01 7.13 11.37
CA ALA A 250 -1.77 6.44 12.63
C ALA A 250 -2.84 6.78 13.69
N VAL A 251 -3.25 8.05 13.81
CA VAL A 251 -4.30 8.50 14.72
C VAL A 251 -5.65 7.86 14.36
N VAL A 252 -6.01 7.82 13.07
CA VAL A 252 -7.24 7.16 12.60
C VAL A 252 -7.22 5.68 13.01
N MET A 253 -6.12 4.99 12.73
CA MET A 253 -5.97 3.58 13.09
C MET A 253 -6.02 3.39 14.61
N GLN A 254 -5.41 4.28 15.39
CA GLN A 254 -5.43 4.23 16.86
C GLN A 254 -6.85 4.44 17.41
N ARG A 255 -7.63 5.36 16.83
CA ARG A 255 -9.05 5.56 17.20
C ARG A 255 -9.87 4.29 16.96
N LEU A 256 -9.66 3.62 15.82
CA LEU A 256 -10.32 2.34 15.51
C LEU A 256 -9.94 1.21 16.47
N TYR A 257 -8.71 1.23 17.00
CA TYR A 257 -8.29 0.31 18.05
C TYR A 257 -9.11 0.51 19.33
N TYR A 258 -9.19 1.76 19.83
CA TYR A 258 -9.86 2.09 21.10
C TYR A 258 -11.38 1.96 21.09
N ILE A 259 -12.05 2.02 19.94
CA ILE A 259 -13.52 1.78 19.85
C ILE A 259 -13.93 0.39 20.39
N ARG A 260 -12.98 -0.56 20.52
CA ARG A 260 -13.21 -1.87 21.18
C ARG A 260 -13.50 -1.78 22.67
N GLY A 261 -13.11 -0.70 23.36
CA GLY A 261 -13.31 -0.57 24.81
C GLY A 261 -14.75 -0.28 25.26
N ARG A 262 -15.71 -0.08 24.34
CA ARG A 262 -17.10 0.28 24.65
C ARG A 262 -18.16 -0.73 24.20
N LEU A 263 -17.78 -1.80 23.51
CA LEU A 263 -18.71 -2.78 22.93
C LEU A 263 -18.30 -4.24 23.23
N ALA A 264 -17.55 -4.45 24.31
CA ALA A 264 -17.27 -5.77 24.87
C ALA A 264 -18.01 -5.90 26.21
#